data_AF-A0A8X7C8T6-F1
#
_entry.id   AF-A0A8X7C8T6-F1
#
_cell.length_a   1.000
_cell.length_b   1.000
_cell.length_c   1.000
_cell.angle_alpha   90.00
_cell.angle_beta   90.00
_cell.angle_gamma   90.00
#
_symmetry.space_group_name_H-M   'P 1'
#
loop_
_entity.id
_entity.type
_entity.pdbx_description
1 polymer ?
#
loop_
_entity_poly.entity_id
_entity_poly.type
_entity_poly.pdbx_seq_one_letter_code
_entity_poly.pdbx_strand_id
1 'polypeptide(L)'
;MKFEFYKGHLKSKKKQNLDERVPTASSSFSDDLTKRQLHCVFCDKSHKRKDCFLAQNWSLDKKKEAISNKKACYVGFKGSHRAKECISKINCMICSKRHHTIMCFELPVNKREISTNERSTRATH
;
A
#
# COMPACT_ATOMS: atom_id res chain seq x y z
N MET A 1 5.11 30.93 4.92
CA MET A 1 4.55 29.62 5.31
C MET A 1 5.63 28.57 5.07
N LYS A 2 6.23 28.05 6.16
CA LYS A 2 7.33 27.07 6.13
C LYS A 2 6.80 25.70 5.68
N PHE A 3 7.15 25.26 4.47
CA PHE A 3 7.07 23.86 4.06
C PHE A 3 8.49 23.29 4.05
N GLU A 4 8.99 22.96 5.24
CA GLU A 4 10.28 22.30 5.42
C GLU A 4 10.17 20.85 4.97
N PHE A 5 10.68 20.59 3.76
CA PHE A 5 11.78 19.66 3.54
C PHE A 5 11.70 18.26 4.21
N TYR A 6 11.43 17.24 3.39
CA TYR A 6 11.93 15.89 3.66
C TYR A 6 12.87 15.46 2.52
N LYS A 7 14.16 15.75 2.69
CA LYS A 7 15.26 15.13 1.95
C LYS A 7 15.31 13.64 2.31
N GLY A 8 14.86 12.78 1.41
CA GLY A 8 15.06 11.34 1.48
C GLY A 8 16.19 10.91 0.57
N HIS A 9 17.36 10.63 1.14
CA HIS A 9 18.55 10.11 0.49
C HIS A 9 18.26 8.91 -0.45
N LEU A 10 18.63 9.04 -1.73
CA LEU A 10 18.80 7.92 -2.65
C LEU A 10 20.10 7.17 -2.32
N LYS A 11 20.12 6.39 -1.22
CA LYS A 11 21.25 5.52 -0.89
C LYS A 11 21.04 4.11 -1.47
N SER A 12 21.88 3.84 -2.46
CA SER A 12 22.31 2.56 -3.02
C SER A 12 22.39 1.40 -2.00
N LYS A 13 21.99 0.19 -2.43
CA LYS A 13 22.80 -1.07 -2.44
C LYS A 13 21.95 -2.36 -2.42
N LYS A 14 21.91 -3.00 -3.59
CA LYS A 14 22.12 -4.42 -3.95
C LYS A 14 21.76 -5.59 -2.99
N LYS A 15 21.06 -6.57 -3.62
CA LYS A 15 21.00 -8.06 -3.47
C LYS A 15 20.40 -8.69 -2.22
N GLN A 16 19.37 -9.53 -2.44
CA GLN A 16 19.27 -10.97 -2.05
C GLN A 16 18.38 -11.67 -3.11
N ASN A 17 18.98 -12.45 -4.03
CA ASN A 17 18.98 -13.92 -4.09
C ASN A 17 17.61 -14.52 -4.51
N LEU A 18 17.55 -15.06 -5.74
CA LEU A 18 16.70 -16.20 -6.09
C LEU A 18 17.29 -16.91 -7.31
N ASP A 19 17.79 -18.11 -7.04
CA ASP A 19 18.08 -19.26 -7.90
C ASP A 19 18.65 -19.11 -9.31
N GLU A 20 19.88 -19.61 -9.39
CA GLU A 20 20.55 -20.15 -10.57
C GLU A 20 19.76 -21.32 -11.18
N ARG A 21 19.25 -21.13 -12.40
CA ARG A 21 19.10 -22.21 -13.38
C ARG A 21 19.41 -21.67 -14.78
N VAL A 22 20.54 -22.13 -15.31
CA VAL A 22 20.91 -21.98 -16.73
C VAL A 22 19.96 -22.83 -17.57
N PRO A 23 19.51 -22.34 -18.74
CA PRO A 23 19.96 -23.02 -19.96
C PRO A 23 20.23 -22.09 -21.17
N THR A 24 21.30 -22.46 -21.89
CA THR A 24 21.48 -22.60 -23.35
C THR A 24 20.86 -21.60 -24.35
N ALA A 25 21.70 -21.24 -25.32
CA ALA A 25 21.59 -20.16 -26.30
C ALA A 25 20.46 -20.23 -27.35
N SER A 26 20.14 -19.03 -27.85
CA SER A 26 19.50 -18.70 -29.13
C SER A 26 17.98 -18.84 -29.25
N SER A 27 17.26 -17.81 -28.79
CA SER A 27 16.04 -17.28 -29.41
C SER A 27 15.60 -16.02 -28.64
N SER A 28 15.54 -14.88 -29.33
CA SER A 28 14.96 -13.63 -28.81
C SER A 28 13.51 -13.83 -28.42
N PHE A 29 13.27 -14.00 -27.12
CA PHE A 29 11.98 -13.73 -26.52
C PHE A 29 12.20 -12.63 -25.51
N SER A 30 11.74 -11.42 -25.85
CA SER A 30 11.70 -10.29 -24.93
C SER A 30 11.01 -10.73 -23.64
N ASP A 31 11.81 -10.76 -22.58
CA ASP A 31 11.48 -10.95 -21.17
C ASP A 31 10.01 -10.59 -20.82
N ASP A 32 9.13 -11.59 -20.85
CA ASP A 32 7.72 -11.52 -20.41
C ASP A 32 7.45 -12.38 -19.16
N LEU A 33 8.34 -13.31 -18.80
CA LEU A 33 8.07 -14.27 -17.72
C LEU A 33 8.56 -13.84 -16.32
N THR A 34 9.18 -12.65 -16.18
CA THR A 34 9.60 -12.11 -14.86
C THR A 34 8.89 -10.82 -14.44
N LYS A 35 8.03 -10.23 -15.30
CA LYS A 35 7.39 -8.91 -15.07
C LYS A 35 6.08 -8.92 -14.29
N ARG A 36 5.70 -10.04 -13.66
CA ARG A 36 4.43 -10.11 -12.91
C ARG A 36 4.48 -9.49 -11.50
N GLN A 37 5.58 -8.89 -11.11
CA GLN A 37 5.75 -8.25 -9.80
C GLN A 37 6.54 -6.96 -10.06
N LEU A 38 5.96 -5.76 -10.03
CA LEU A 38 6.00 -4.88 -8.86
C LEU A 38 5.26 -3.55 -9.19
N HIS A 39 4.24 -3.59 -10.03
CA HIS A 39 3.46 -2.39 -10.35
C HIS A 39 2.60 -1.95 -9.15
N CYS A 40 2.55 -0.65 -8.91
CA CYS A 40 1.80 -0.09 -7.81
C CYS A 40 0.28 -0.32 -7.98
N VAL A 41 -0.38 -0.83 -6.94
CA VAL A 41 -1.84 -1.06 -6.95
C VAL A 41 -2.62 0.23 -7.19
N PHE A 42 -2.05 1.40 -6.91
CA PHE A 42 -2.76 2.67 -7.08
C PHE A 42 -2.54 3.29 -8.45
N CYS A 43 -1.34 3.23 -9.03
CA CYS A 43 -1.04 3.99 -10.25
C CYS A 43 -0.23 3.22 -11.30
N ASP A 44 -0.04 1.92 -11.11
CA ASP A 44 0.59 0.99 -12.07
C ASP A 44 2.05 1.30 -12.42
N LYS A 45 2.66 2.29 -11.76
CA LYS A 45 4.09 2.60 -11.90
C LYS A 45 4.96 1.70 -11.01
N SER A 46 6.23 1.59 -11.34
CA SER A 46 7.22 0.79 -10.59
C SER A 46 7.67 1.50 -9.31
N HIS A 47 6.98 1.22 -8.19
CA HIS A 47 7.41 1.60 -6.84
C HIS A 47 6.69 0.79 -5.77
N LYS A 48 7.18 0.90 -4.53
CA LYS A 48 6.54 0.32 -3.35
C LYS A 48 5.19 1.00 -3.12
N ARG A 49 4.13 0.20 -3.03
CA ARG A 49 2.74 0.67 -2.85
C ARG A 49 2.54 1.61 -1.65
N LYS A 50 3.33 1.42 -0.59
CA LYS A 50 3.33 2.25 0.62
C LYS A 50 3.82 3.67 0.35
N ASP A 51 4.70 3.82 -0.64
CA ASP A 51 5.40 5.05 -1.01
C ASP A 51 4.76 5.75 -2.22
N CYS A 52 3.55 5.34 -2.62
CA CYS A 52 2.87 5.90 -3.77
C CYS A 52 2.38 7.33 -3.50
N PHE A 53 3.01 8.32 -4.13
CA PHE A 53 2.64 9.73 -4.00
C PHE A 53 1.19 10.02 -4.45
N LEU A 54 0.77 9.44 -5.58
CA LEU A 54 -0.60 9.60 -6.09
C LEU A 54 -1.64 9.10 -5.08
N ALA A 55 -1.37 7.93 -4.49
CA ALA A 55 -2.26 7.37 -3.49
C ALA A 55 -2.28 8.19 -2.21
N GLN A 56 -1.20 8.88 -1.83
CA GLN A 56 -1.21 9.76 -0.66
C GLN A 56 -2.20 10.91 -0.84
N ASN A 57 -2.33 11.43 -2.06
CA ASN A 57 -3.23 12.54 -2.39
C ASN A 57 -4.67 12.12 -2.69
N TRP A 58 -4.99 10.83 -2.72
CA TRP A 58 -6.36 10.36 -2.99
C TRP A 58 -7.22 10.34 -1.72
N SER A 59 -8.52 10.56 -1.90
CA SER A 59 -9.52 10.32 -0.85
C SER A 59 -9.61 8.82 -0.51
N LEU A 60 -10.14 8.49 0.68
CA LEU A 60 -10.36 7.11 1.09
C LEU A 60 -11.12 6.27 0.09
N ASP A 61 -12.18 6.83 -0.49
CA ASP A 61 -13.09 6.09 -1.35
C ASP A 61 -12.37 5.66 -2.62
N LYS A 62 -11.64 6.58 -3.24
CA LYS A 62 -10.82 6.31 -4.43
C LYS A 62 -9.71 5.29 -4.14
N LYS A 63 -9.08 5.39 -2.97
CA LYS A 63 -8.10 4.40 -2.49
C LYS A 63 -8.72 3.00 -2.33
N LYS A 64 -9.91 2.90 -1.76
CA LYS A 64 -10.64 1.63 -1.57
C LYS A 64 -11.09 1.04 -2.90
N GLU A 65 -11.56 1.87 -3.82
CA GLU A 65 -11.96 1.47 -5.17
C GLU A 65 -10.78 0.89 -5.94
N ALA A 66 -9.62 1.55 -5.93
CA ALA A 66 -8.41 1.05 -6.59
C ALA A 66 -7.97 -0.34 -6.06
N ILE A 67 -8.06 -0.55 -4.74
CA ILE A 67 -7.76 -1.85 -4.12
C ILE A 67 -8.79 -2.91 -4.51
N SER A 68 -10.07 -2.55 -4.53
CA SER A 68 -11.18 -3.44 -4.90
C SER A 68 -11.09 -3.87 -6.36
N ASN A 69 -10.86 -2.91 -7.26
CA ASN A 69 -10.71 -3.13 -8.69
C ASN A 69 -9.57 -4.13 -8.98
N LYS A 70 -8.45 -3.98 -8.27
CA LYS A 70 -7.29 -4.88 -8.41
C LYS A 70 -7.34 -6.12 -7.51
N LYS A 71 -8.48 -6.39 -6.84
CA LYS A 71 -8.70 -7.53 -5.94
C LYS A 71 -7.56 -7.72 -4.92
N ALA A 72 -7.03 -6.63 -4.40
CA ALA A 72 -5.91 -6.64 -3.47
C ALA A 72 -6.38 -6.58 -2.01
N CYS A 73 -5.58 -7.10 -1.08
CA CYS A 73 -5.86 -6.95 0.35
C CYS A 73 -5.69 -5.48 0.81
N TYR A 74 -6.63 -4.96 1.58
CA TYR A 74 -6.56 -3.60 2.16
C TYR A 74 -5.40 -3.40 3.14
N VAL A 75 -4.96 -4.47 3.80
CA VAL A 75 -3.86 -4.40 4.79
C VAL A 75 -2.52 -4.50 4.09
N GLY A 76 -2.34 -5.50 3.22
CA GLY A 76 -1.05 -5.76 2.59
C GLY A 76 -0.85 -5.10 1.23
N PHE A 77 -1.90 -4.58 0.59
CA PHE A 77 -1.94 -4.12 -0.81
C PHE A 77 -1.46 -5.17 -1.83
N LYS A 78 -1.36 -6.45 -1.43
CA LYS A 78 -0.98 -7.61 -2.24
C LYS A 78 -1.98 -8.73 -2.02
N GLY A 79 -2.13 -9.56 -3.04
CA GLY A 79 -2.81 -10.85 -2.94
C GLY A 79 -4.32 -10.69 -2.83
N SER A 80 -5.01 -11.76 -3.20
CA SER A 80 -6.47 -11.85 -3.26
C SER A 80 -7.06 -12.44 -1.98
N HIS A 81 -6.62 -11.96 -0.82
CA HIS A 81 -7.13 -12.41 0.48
C HIS A 81 -7.79 -11.24 1.24
N ARG A 82 -8.66 -11.56 2.20
CA ARG A 82 -9.33 -10.54 3.02
C ARG A 82 -8.42 -10.03 4.12
N ALA A 83 -8.74 -8.86 4.68
CA ALA A 83 -7.97 -8.26 5.77
C ALA A 83 -7.78 -9.19 6.99
N LYS A 84 -8.80 -10.01 7.30
CA LYS A 84 -8.78 -10.98 8.42
C LYS A 84 -7.77 -12.10 8.23
N GLU A 85 -7.56 -12.52 6.98
CA GLU A 85 -6.65 -13.60 6.58
C GLU A 85 -5.25 -13.09 6.25
N CYS A 86 -5.03 -11.78 6.38
CA CYS A 86 -3.75 -11.18 6.09
C CYS A 86 -2.74 -11.62 7.16
N ILE A 87 -1.59 -12.16 6.74
CA ILE A 87 -0.48 -12.53 7.64
C ILE A 87 0.46 -11.32 7.85
N SER A 88 0.29 -10.25 7.08
CA SER A 88 1.16 -9.08 7.13
C SER A 88 1.09 -8.40 8.51
N LYS A 89 2.24 -8.26 9.16
CA LYS A 89 2.42 -7.53 10.42
C LYS A 89 2.58 -6.04 10.12
N ILE A 90 1.45 -5.34 9.95
CA ILE A 90 1.41 -3.93 9.60
C ILE A 90 0.53 -3.21 10.61
N ASN A 91 1.12 -2.22 11.27
CA ASN A 91 0.44 -1.31 12.17
C ASN A 91 0.63 0.12 11.68
N CYS A 92 -0.43 0.92 11.76
CA CYS A 92 -0.39 2.32 11.43
C CYS A 92 0.42 3.08 12.49
N MET A 93 1.32 3.96 12.08
CA MET A 93 2.11 4.77 13.02
C MET A 93 1.33 5.93 13.65
N ILE A 94 0.13 6.22 13.16
CA ILE A 94 -0.73 7.31 13.66
C ILE A 94 -1.69 6.77 14.71
N CYS A 95 -2.53 5.80 14.31
CA CYS A 95 -3.60 5.28 15.16
C CYS A 95 -3.29 3.91 15.81
N SER A 96 -2.12 3.33 15.55
CA SER A 96 -1.70 2.00 16.00
C SER A 96 -2.60 0.82 15.57
N LYS A 97 -3.60 1.04 14.70
CA LYS A 97 -4.49 -0.02 14.18
C LYS A 97 -3.87 -0.76 12.99
N ARG A 98 -4.46 -1.90 12.64
CA ARG A 98 -4.00 -2.79 11.56
C ARG A 98 -4.31 -2.26 10.15
N HIS A 99 -3.54 -1.29 9.68
CA HIS A 99 -3.57 -0.79 8.29
C HIS A 99 -2.30 0.00 7.96
N HIS A 100 -2.09 0.28 6.67
CA HIS A 100 -1.06 1.21 6.23
C HIS A 100 -1.44 2.66 6.51
N THR A 101 -0.48 3.49 6.93
CA THR A 101 -0.66 4.92 7.21
C THR A 101 -1.47 5.65 6.13
N ILE A 102 -1.24 5.35 4.85
CA ILE A 102 -1.97 5.92 3.70
C ILE A 102 -3.50 5.73 3.73
N MET A 103 -3.99 4.71 4.44
CA MET A 103 -5.41 4.40 4.64
C MET A 103 -5.97 4.93 5.98
N CYS A 104 -5.14 5.59 6.79
CA CYS A 104 -5.54 6.01 8.12
C CYS A 104 -6.56 7.15 8.08
N PHE A 105 -7.71 6.97 8.72
CA PHE A 105 -8.78 7.96 8.81
C PHE A 105 -8.35 9.27 9.48
N GLU A 106 -7.31 9.21 10.33
CA GLU A 106 -6.78 10.38 11.04
C GLU A 106 -5.87 11.25 10.16
N LEU A 107 -5.52 10.79 8.94
CA LEU A 107 -4.81 11.65 8.00
C LEU A 107 -5.72 12.78 7.51
N PRO A 108 -5.22 14.02 7.39
CA PRO A 108 -6.03 15.16 6.96
C PRO A 108 -6.62 15.00 5.55
N VAL A 109 -5.87 14.39 4.61
CA VAL A 109 -6.33 14.04 3.25
C VAL A 109 -7.51 13.04 3.24
N ASN A 110 -7.72 12.40 4.37
CA ASN A 110 -8.55 11.22 4.54
C ASN A 110 -9.72 11.47 5.48
N LYS A 111 -9.68 12.60 6.19
CA LYS A 111 -10.71 13.09 7.07
C LYS A 111 -11.90 13.46 6.21
N ARG A 112 -12.88 12.57 6.16
CA ARG A 112 -14.26 12.98 5.96
C ARG A 112 -14.61 13.75 7.23
N GLU A 113 -15.20 14.92 7.10
CA GLU A 113 -15.81 15.66 8.20
C GLU A 113 -16.82 14.78 8.95
N ILE A 114 -16.31 13.98 9.89
CA ILE A 114 -17.10 13.33 10.90
C ILE A 114 -17.42 14.46 11.88
N SER A 115 -18.57 15.10 11.65
CA SER A 115 -19.32 15.76 12.70
C SER A 115 -19.47 14.77 13.84
N THR A 116 -18.89 15.14 14.97
CA THR A 116 -19.10 14.53 16.26
C THR A 116 -20.59 14.31 16.48
N ASN A 117 -21.02 13.05 16.62
CA ASN A 117 -22.12 12.77 17.53
C ASN A 117 -21.72 11.59 18.41
N GLU A 118 -21.47 11.97 19.65
CA GLU A 118 -21.25 11.18 20.84
C GLU A 118 -21.96 9.81 20.97
N ARG A 119 -21.18 8.86 21.50
CA ARG A 119 -21.51 8.01 22.66
C ARG A 119 -22.92 7.38 22.71
N SER A 120 -23.03 6.11 22.30
CA SER A 120 -24.00 5.19 22.90
C SER A 120 -23.27 4.25 23.86
N THR A 121 -23.13 4.67 25.10
CA THR A 121 -22.94 3.74 26.21
C THR A 121 -24.26 3.01 26.41
N ARG A 122 -24.35 1.77 25.91
CA ARG A 122 -25.41 0.85 26.36
C ARG A 122 -24.86 -0.02 27.48
N ALA A 123 -24.90 0.52 28.69
CA ALA A 123 -25.08 -0.32 29.87
C ALA A 123 -26.48 -0.93 29.75
N THR A 124 -26.61 -2.23 29.90
CA THR A 124 -27.90 -2.86 30.17
C THR A 124 -27.67 -3.76 31.39
N HIS A 125 -28.54 -3.56 32.36
CA HIS A 125 -28.65 -4.26 33.64
C HIS A 125 -28.58 -5.79 33.50
#